data_AF-A0A0F9I4B1-F1
#
_entry.id   AF-A0A0F9I4B1-F1
#
_cell.length_a   1.000
_cell.length_b   1.000
_cell.length_c   1.000
_cell.angle_alpha   90.00
_cell.angle_beta   90.00
_cell.angle_gamma   90.00
#
_symmetry.space_group_name_H-M   'P 1'
#
loop_
_entity.id
_entity.type
_entity.pdbx_description
1 polymer ?
#
loop_
_entity_poly.entity_id
_entity_poly.type
_entity_poly.pdbx_seq_one_letter_code
_entity_poly.pdbx_strand_id
1 'polypeptide(L)'
;MAKLPFTVGAAALPITPLPQHLEGRLYLGGYDGYLGRPARGVHDELFARALVLGDGDSTVALLVLDLVGMSNRHIARIRRAAARRLEIPEAAVLVACTHSHAS
;
A
#
# COMPACT_ATOMS: atom_id res chain seq x y z
N MET A 1 -20.16 13.14 27.93
CA MET A 1 -18.94 13.61 27.24
C MET A 1 -19.30 13.81 25.77
N ALA A 2 -19.10 15.00 25.22
CA ALA A 2 -19.29 15.22 23.78
C ALA A 2 -18.19 14.45 23.04
N LYS A 3 -18.58 13.53 22.16
CA LYS A 3 -17.63 12.83 21.28
C LYS A 3 -17.04 13.88 20.35
N LEU A 4 -15.74 14.16 20.46
CA LEU A 4 -15.05 14.98 19.46
C LEU A 4 -15.27 14.34 18.08
N PRO A 5 -15.56 15.12 17.02
CA PRO A 5 -15.76 14.56 15.70
C PRO A 5 -14.44 13.94 15.22
N PHE A 6 -14.50 12.70 14.71
CA PHE A 6 -13.35 12.10 14.07
C PHE A 6 -12.90 12.94 12.88
N THR A 7 -11.59 13.12 12.73
CA THR A 7 -10.99 13.68 11.52
C THR A 7 -10.61 12.54 10.57
N VAL A 8 -10.81 12.77 9.27
CA VAL A 8 -10.57 11.75 8.24
C VAL A 8 -9.81 12.39 7.07
N GLY A 9 -8.73 11.76 6.66
CA GLY A 9 -8.01 12.07 5.43
C GLY A 9 -7.93 10.83 4.54
N ALA A 10 -8.14 10.99 3.23
CA ALA A 10 -8.01 9.91 2.27
C ALA A 10 -7.22 10.37 1.04
N ALA A 11 -6.40 9.47 0.51
CA ALA A 11 -5.64 9.70 -0.71
C ALA A 11 -5.44 8.39 -1.48
N ALA A 12 -5.37 8.50 -2.80
CA ALA A 12 -4.99 7.40 -3.68
C ALA A 12 -3.94 7.89 -4.66
N LEU A 13 -2.85 7.13 -4.82
CA LEU A 13 -1.78 7.42 -5.77
C LEU A 13 -1.47 6.17 -6.59
N PRO A 14 -1.24 6.30 -7.91
CA PRO A 14 -0.88 5.16 -8.74
C PRO A 14 0.50 4.63 -8.34
N ILE A 15 0.62 3.30 -8.36
CA ILE A 15 1.86 2.54 -8.14
C ILE A 15 2.14 1.56 -9.28
N THR A 16 1.43 1.72 -10.40
CA THR A 16 1.57 0.92 -11.61
C THR A 16 3.00 0.95 -12.13
N PRO A 17 3.55 -0.18 -12.58
CA PRO A 17 4.85 -0.20 -13.25
C PRO A 17 4.86 0.74 -14.47
N LEU A 18 5.92 1.53 -14.60
CA LEU A 18 6.17 2.33 -15.80
C LEU A 18 6.42 1.41 -17.02
N PRO A 19 6.17 1.89 -18.26
CA PRO A 19 6.41 1.10 -19.47
C PRO A 19 7.81 0.46 -19.54
N GLN A 20 8.84 1.22 -19.17
CA GLN A 20 10.23 0.75 -19.09
C GLN A 20 10.45 -0.41 -18.09
N HIS A 21 9.59 -0.57 -17.07
CA HIS A 21 9.65 -1.70 -16.14
C HIS A 21 9.10 -2.99 -16.78
N LEU A 22 8.21 -2.87 -17.77
CA LEU A 22 7.61 -4.00 -18.50
C LEU A 22 8.52 -4.53 -19.60
N GLU A 23 9.46 -3.72 -20.09
CA GLU A 23 10.51 -4.15 -21.01
C GLU A 23 11.50 -5.12 -20.34
N GLY A 24 11.58 -5.09 -19.00
CA GLY A 24 12.38 -6.01 -18.20
C GLY A 24 11.68 -7.33 -17.88
N ARG A 25 12.29 -8.15 -17.03
CA ARG A 25 11.69 -9.39 -16.53
C ARG A 25 10.81 -9.12 -15.30
N LEU A 26 9.70 -8.41 -15.49
CA LEU A 26 8.68 -8.27 -14.47
C LEU A 26 7.69 -9.44 -14.60
N TYR A 27 7.42 -10.12 -13.49
CA TYR A 27 6.47 -11.24 -13.43
C TYR A 27 5.31 -10.87 -12.53
N LEU A 28 4.12 -11.33 -12.90
CA LEU A 28 2.93 -11.18 -12.07
C LEU A 28 3.10 -11.97 -10.77
N GLY A 29 2.74 -11.36 -9.65
CA GLY A 29 2.76 -11.99 -8.34
C GLY A 29 1.73 -13.11 -8.18
N GLY A 30 2.02 -14.04 -7.28
CA GLY A 30 1.12 -15.16 -6.94
C GLY A 30 1.30 -16.39 -7.83
N TYR A 31 0.46 -17.40 -7.59
CA TYR A 31 0.51 -18.72 -8.25
C TYR A 31 1.94 -19.34 -8.31
N ASP A 32 2.69 -19.15 -7.22
CA ASP A 32 3.99 -19.76 -6.91
C ASP A 32 5.12 -19.60 -7.94
N GLY A 33 5.03 -18.61 -8.85
CA GLY A 33 6.12 -18.23 -9.76
C GLY A 33 6.54 -19.27 -10.80
N TYR A 34 6.24 -20.56 -10.62
CA TYR A 34 6.59 -21.65 -11.54
C TYR A 34 5.82 -21.56 -12.87
N LEU A 35 4.67 -20.90 -12.88
CA LEU A 35 3.92 -20.63 -14.11
C LEU A 35 4.64 -19.63 -15.03
N GLY A 36 5.68 -18.94 -14.55
CA GLY A 36 6.50 -18.04 -15.35
C GLY A 36 5.66 -17.02 -16.12
N ARG A 37 4.82 -16.25 -15.40
CA ARG A 37 3.85 -15.30 -15.98
C ARG A 37 4.47 -13.90 -16.13
N PRO A 38 5.16 -13.56 -17.25
CA PRO A 38 5.67 -12.22 -17.44
C PRO A 38 4.51 -11.23 -17.60
N ALA A 39 4.65 -10.05 -17.00
CA ALA A 39 3.76 -8.94 -17.27
C ALA A 39 3.94 -8.50 -18.72
N ARG A 40 2.83 -8.40 -19.48
CA ARG A 40 2.85 -8.00 -20.90
C ARG A 40 2.32 -6.59 -21.14
N GLY A 41 1.83 -5.94 -20.11
CA GLY A 41 1.07 -4.71 -20.19
C GLY A 41 0.35 -4.44 -18.89
N VAL A 42 -0.28 -3.27 -18.83
CA VAL A 42 -1.18 -2.86 -17.76
C VAL A 42 -2.60 -2.90 -18.31
N HIS A 43 -3.49 -3.61 -17.63
CA HIS A 43 -4.93 -3.57 -17.94
C HIS A 43 -5.60 -2.45 -17.14
N ASP A 44 -5.41 -2.44 -15.82
CA ASP A 44 -5.90 -1.41 -14.90
C ASP A 44 -4.74 -0.82 -14.09
N GLU A 45 -4.88 0.44 -13.69
CA GLU A 45 -3.96 1.09 -12.77
C GLU A 45 -4.00 0.43 -11.38
N LEU A 46 -2.83 0.22 -10.79
CA LEU A 46 -2.64 -0.22 -9.41
C LEU A 46 -2.48 1.00 -8.52
N PHE A 47 -3.06 0.99 -7.32
CA PHE A 47 -2.98 2.12 -6.40
C PHE A 47 -2.40 1.75 -5.02
N ALA A 48 -1.71 2.72 -4.44
CA ALA A 48 -1.58 2.86 -3.00
C ALA A 48 -2.71 3.76 -2.50
N ARG A 49 -3.53 3.26 -1.59
CA ARG A 49 -4.62 4.00 -0.95
C ARG A 49 -4.29 4.19 0.52
N ALA A 50 -4.50 5.40 1.03
CA ALA A 50 -4.33 5.73 2.42
C ALA A 50 -5.64 6.26 3.01
N LEU A 51 -5.96 5.80 4.21
CA LEU A 51 -7.01 6.34 5.07
C LEU A 51 -6.38 6.67 6.43
N VAL A 52 -6.47 7.93 6.84
CA VAL A 52 -5.97 8.40 8.14
C VAL A 52 -7.16 8.86 8.96
N LEU A 53 -7.25 8.37 10.20
CA LEU A 53 -8.35 8.61 11.13
C LEU A 53 -7.77 9.18 12.42
N GLY A 54 -8.30 10.31 12.87
CA GLY A 54 -7.95 10.92 14.16
C GLY A 54 -9.18 11.12 15.04
N ASP A 55 -9.04 11.00 16.36
CA ASP A 55 -10.12 11.24 17.33
C ASP A 55 -9.88 12.47 18.25
N GLY A 56 -8.80 13.22 17.98
CA GLY A 56 -8.34 14.34 18.78
C GLY A 56 -7.13 14.02 19.66
N ASP A 57 -6.99 12.76 20.08
CA ASP A 57 -5.90 12.31 20.96
C ASP A 57 -4.95 11.32 20.25
N SER A 58 -5.52 10.45 19.42
CA SER A 58 -4.83 9.40 18.67
C SER A 58 -5.06 9.55 17.17
N THR A 59 -4.10 9.08 16.38
CA THR A 59 -4.22 9.00 14.92
C THR A 59 -3.71 7.66 14.43
N VAL A 60 -4.49 7.02 13.56
CA VAL A 60 -4.17 5.75 12.90
C VAL A 60 -4.16 5.94 11.40
N ALA A 61 -3.20 5.32 10.72
CA ALA A 61 -3.09 5.32 9.27
C ALA A 61 -3.19 3.89 8.74
N LEU A 62 -4.12 3.67 7.81
CA LEU A 62 -4.25 2.43 7.04
C LEU A 62 -3.80 2.69 5.60
N LEU A 63 -2.79 1.95 5.15
CA LEU A 63 -2.33 1.94 3.77
C LEU A 63 -2.67 0.60 3.14
N VAL A 64 -3.32 0.60 1.99
CA VAL A 64 -3.67 -0.59 1.21
C VAL A 64 -3.08 -0.48 -0.18
N LEU A 65 -2.34 -1.49 -0.61
CA LEU A 65 -1.65 -1.54 -1.89
C LEU A 65 -2.29 -2.61 -2.79
N ASP A 66 -2.51 -2.28 -4.07
CA ASP A 66 -2.96 -3.25 -5.08
C ASP A 66 -1.82 -4.17 -5.52
N LEU A 67 -1.41 -5.07 -4.62
CA LEU A 67 -0.30 -5.99 -4.81
C LEU A 67 -0.66 -7.39 -4.28
N VAL A 68 0.04 -8.42 -4.74
CA VAL A 68 -0.04 -9.78 -4.17
C VAL A 68 0.40 -9.81 -2.71
N GLY A 69 1.39 -8.98 -2.36
CA GLY A 69 2.02 -9.03 -1.06
C GLY A 69 3.33 -8.29 -1.08
N MET A 70 3.91 -8.12 0.09
CA MET A 70 5.12 -7.34 0.26
C MET A 70 5.97 -7.91 1.39
N SER A 71 7.29 -7.84 1.24
CA SER A 71 8.20 -8.29 2.28
C SER A 71 8.08 -7.44 3.54
N ASN A 72 8.27 -8.05 4.71
CA ASN A 72 8.28 -7.38 6.01
C ASN A 72 9.26 -6.20 6.05
N ARG A 73 10.38 -6.30 5.31
CA ARG A 73 11.37 -5.21 5.19
C ARG A 73 10.77 -3.96 4.53
N HIS A 74 10.03 -4.12 3.44
CA HIS A 74 9.38 -2.98 2.78
C HIS A 74 8.23 -2.43 3.62
N ILE A 75 7.42 -3.30 4.22
CA ILE A 75 6.34 -2.91 5.15
C ILE A 75 6.92 -2.06 6.29
N ALA A 76 7.98 -2.51 6.96
CA ALA A 76 8.63 -1.76 8.05
C ALA A 76 9.17 -0.40 7.60
N ARG A 77 9.72 -0.31 6.38
CA ARG A 77 10.18 0.97 5.82
C ARG A 77 9.03 1.95 5.59
N ILE A 78 7.91 1.48 5.06
CA ILE A 78 6.71 2.30 4.82
C ILE A 78 6.15 2.78 6.16
N ARG A 79 5.96 1.87 7.13
CA ARG A 79 5.43 2.19 8.46
C ARG A 79 6.27 3.25 9.16
N ARG A 80 7.59 3.07 9.19
CA ARG A 80 8.52 4.05 9.79
C ARG A 80 8.48 5.41 9.10
N ALA A 81 8.43 5.44 7.77
CA ALA A 81 8.40 6.68 7.01
C ALA A 81 7.09 7.45 7.22
N ALA A 82 5.95 6.76 7.19
CA ALA A 82 4.64 7.34 7.43
C ALA A 82 4.51 7.82 8.89
N ALA A 83 4.88 6.99 9.86
CA ALA A 83 4.84 7.30 11.28
C ALA A 83 5.63 8.57 11.61
N ARG A 84 6.85 8.69 11.07
CA ARG A 84 7.68 9.90 11.24
C ARG A 84 7.05 11.13 10.61
N ARG A 85 6.40 11.00 9.45
CA ARG A 85 5.84 12.15 8.70
C ARG A 85 4.50 12.62 9.25
N LEU A 86 3.76 11.72 9.90
CA LEU A 86 2.50 11.99 10.59
C LEU A 86 2.68 12.26 12.08
N GLU A 87 3.89 12.10 12.61
CA GLU A 87 4.22 12.24 14.03
C GLU A 87 3.39 11.32 14.95
N ILE A 88 3.16 10.08 14.50
CA ILE A 88 2.42 9.04 15.23
C ILE A 88 3.30 7.83 15.56
N PRO A 89 2.92 6.97 16.53
CA PRO A 89 3.62 5.72 16.77
C PRO A 89 3.65 4.81 15.53
N GLU A 90 4.76 4.10 15.27
CA GLU A 90 4.85 3.14 14.16
C GLU A 90 3.80 2.02 14.25
N ALA A 91 3.40 1.67 15.47
CA ALA A 91 2.31 0.73 15.75
C ALA A 91 0.94 1.19 15.22
N ALA A 92 0.74 2.50 15.07
CA ALA A 92 -0.50 3.10 14.56
C ALA A 92 -0.55 3.17 13.02
N VAL A 93 0.50 2.71 12.33
CA VAL A 93 0.52 2.58 10.87
C VAL A 93 0.33 1.13 10.46
N LEU A 94 -0.78 0.84 9.80
CA LEU A 94 -1.13 -0.45 9.22
C LEU A 94 -0.85 -0.41 7.71
N VAL A 95 -0.23 -1.48 7.19
CA VAL A 95 0.02 -1.64 5.76
C VAL A 95 -0.50 -3.01 5.34
N ALA A 96 -1.36 -3.04 4.33
CA ALA A 96 -1.94 -4.25 3.77
C ALA A 96 -1.77 -4.26 2.24
N CYS A 97 -1.87 -5.46 1.67
CA CYS A 97 -1.97 -5.67 0.23
C CYS A 97 -3.31 -6.34 -0.07
N THR A 98 -3.90 -6.07 -1.24
CA THR A 98 -5.18 -6.69 -1.64
C THR A 98 -5.05 -8.19 -1.97
N HIS A 99 -3.82 -8.69 -2.10
CA HIS A 99 -3.52 -10.06 -2.50
C HIS A 99 -3.97 -10.38 -3.93
N SER A 100 -3.92 -9.39 -4.83
CA SER A 100 -4.17 -9.61 -6.26
C SER A 100 -3.07 -10.48 -6.88
N HIS A 101 -3.45 -11.47 -7.69
CA HIS A 101 -2.51 -12.30 -8.47
C HIS A 101 -2.28 -11.75 -9.91
N ALA A 102 -2.71 -10.50 -10.14
CA ALA A 102 -2.59 -9.78 -11.40
C ALA A 102 -1.90 -8.42 -11.19
N SER A 103 -0.91 -8.38 -10.29
CA SER A 103 -0.10 -7.22 -9.92
C SER A 103 1.39 -7.54 -9.96
#